data_AF-A0A6B3GCT7-F1
#
_entry.id   AF-A0A6B3GCT7-F1
#
_cell.length_a   1.000
_cell.length_b   1.000
_cell.length_c   1.000
_cell.angle_alpha   90.00
_cell.angle_beta   90.00
_cell.angle_gamma   90.00
#
_symmetry.space_group_name_H-M   'P 1'
#
loop_
_entity.id
_entity.type
_entity.pdbx_description
1 polymer ?
#
loop_
_entity_poly.entity_id
_entity_poly.type
_entity_poly.pdbx_seq_one_letter_code
_entity_poly.pdbx_strand_id
1 'polypeptide(L)'
;MNHPVRDVPFPFPDALSTGASPAPHPLLAPVTGFLGTWRGTGSGGYPTLEADFTYAQEVTFSHDGRPFLAYEARAWLLDADGKPLRPSARETGWWRLQPDGRVEALITQPTGIAEILSGHAHGGAVGLATEQVSLAPTAKRVDATRRRYTLTDPDTLAFV
;
A
#
# COMPACT_ATOMS: atom_id res chain seq x y z
N MET A 1 9.94 -27.71 -16.98
CA MET A 1 10.97 -26.67 -16.78
C MET A 1 10.31 -25.33 -17.06
N ASN A 2 10.57 -24.31 -16.23
CA ASN A 2 10.03 -22.96 -16.44
C ASN A 2 11.13 -22.10 -17.08
N HIS A 3 10.76 -21.30 -18.09
CA HIS A 3 11.67 -20.37 -18.76
C HIS A 3 11.27 -18.93 -18.46
N PRO A 4 12.23 -17.99 -18.38
CA PRO A 4 11.88 -16.57 -18.25
C PRO A 4 11.10 -16.15 -19.50
N VAL A 5 9.86 -15.75 -19.29
CA VAL A 5 9.06 -15.11 -20.33
C VAL A 5 9.57 -13.68 -20.46
N ARG A 6 10.01 -13.32 -21.65
CA ARG A 6 10.33 -11.94 -22.04
C ARG A 6 9.34 -11.57 -23.11
N ASP A 7 8.68 -10.42 -22.95
CA ASP A 7 7.85 -9.79 -23.97
C ASP A 7 6.58 -10.55 -24.40
N VAL A 8 6.04 -11.46 -23.58
CA VAL A 8 4.70 -12.03 -23.80
C VAL A 8 3.71 -11.38 -22.84
N PRO A 9 2.63 -10.75 -23.34
CA PRO A 9 1.59 -10.19 -22.50
C PRO A 9 0.96 -11.24 -21.59
N PHE A 10 0.83 -10.93 -20.31
CA PHE A 10 0.10 -11.78 -19.38
C PHE A 10 -1.40 -11.76 -19.74
N PRO A 11 -2.08 -12.92 -19.84
CA PRO A 11 -3.47 -12.99 -20.29
C PRO A 11 -4.49 -12.31 -19.35
N PHE A 12 -4.12 -12.06 -18.09
CA PHE A 12 -4.99 -11.45 -17.08
C PHE A 12 -4.31 -10.22 -16.47
N PRO A 13 -4.16 -9.12 -17.23
CA PRO A 13 -3.41 -7.97 -16.77
C PRO A 13 -4.08 -7.32 -15.55
N ASP A 14 -3.26 -6.68 -14.73
CA ASP A 14 -3.73 -5.78 -13.69
C ASP A 14 -4.21 -4.46 -14.30
N ALA A 15 -5.30 -3.91 -13.76
CA ALA A 15 -5.81 -2.59 -14.06
C ALA A 15 -5.45 -1.60 -12.94
N LEU A 16 -5.01 -0.40 -13.34
CA LEU A 16 -4.64 0.72 -12.49
C LEU A 16 -5.70 1.84 -12.47
N SER A 17 -6.81 1.67 -13.18
CA SER A 17 -7.88 2.66 -13.25
C SER A 17 -9.20 1.98 -13.58
N THR A 18 -10.32 2.65 -13.30
CA THR A 18 -11.66 2.13 -13.56
C THR A 18 -12.00 2.02 -15.05
N GLY A 19 -11.26 2.71 -15.92
CA GLY A 19 -11.46 2.69 -17.37
C GLY A 19 -10.61 1.64 -18.09
N ALA A 20 -9.70 0.96 -17.39
CA ALA A 20 -8.89 -0.10 -17.96
C ALA A 20 -9.61 -1.46 -17.89
N SER A 21 -9.13 -2.43 -18.69
CA SER A 21 -9.57 -3.82 -18.61
C SER A 21 -8.57 -4.62 -17.75
N PRO A 22 -9.04 -5.49 -16.85
CA PRO A 22 -10.45 -5.81 -16.55
C PRO A 22 -11.16 -4.69 -15.77
N ALA A 23 -12.50 -4.66 -15.82
CA ALA A 23 -13.29 -3.76 -15.00
C ALA A 23 -13.19 -4.12 -13.50
N PRO A 24 -13.26 -3.14 -12.57
CA PRO A 24 -13.23 -3.42 -11.14
C PRO A 24 -14.42 -4.25 -10.68
N HIS A 25 -14.18 -5.18 -9.76
CA HIS A 25 -15.24 -5.90 -9.08
C HIS A 25 -16.17 -4.93 -8.31
N PRO A 26 -17.50 -5.16 -8.23
CA PRO A 26 -18.42 -4.26 -7.51
C PRO A 26 -18.04 -3.97 -6.05
N LEU A 27 -17.46 -4.95 -5.34
CA LEU A 27 -16.96 -4.76 -3.96
C LEU A 27 -15.81 -3.73 -3.85
N LEU A 28 -15.15 -3.38 -4.95
CA LEU A 28 -14.11 -2.35 -4.97
C LEU A 28 -14.69 -0.93 -5.04
N ALA A 29 -16.00 -0.75 -5.24
CA ALA A 29 -16.62 0.57 -5.39
C ALA A 29 -16.20 1.61 -4.33
N PRO A 30 -16.03 1.27 -3.03
CA PRO A 30 -15.59 2.24 -2.01
C PRO A 30 -14.13 2.71 -2.15
N VAL A 31 -13.31 2.02 -2.94
CA VAL A 31 -11.85 2.22 -3.05
C VAL A 31 -11.37 2.39 -4.49
N THR A 32 -12.27 2.51 -5.47
CA THR A 32 -11.88 2.69 -6.88
C THR A 32 -11.06 3.95 -7.11
N GLY A 33 -11.27 5.00 -6.31
CA GLY A 33 -10.46 6.21 -6.37
C GLY A 33 -9.01 6.03 -5.89
N PHE A 34 -8.64 4.90 -5.27
CA PHE A 34 -7.26 4.62 -4.86
C PHE A 34 -6.44 4.01 -6.01
N LEU A 35 -7.11 3.50 -7.06
CA LEU A 35 -6.44 2.85 -8.18
C LEU A 35 -5.47 3.81 -8.86
N GLY A 36 -4.26 3.32 -9.11
CA GLY A 36 -3.20 4.09 -9.76
C GLY A 36 -1.90 4.06 -8.98
N THR A 37 -0.97 4.92 -9.42
CA THR A 37 0.34 5.12 -8.78
C THR A 37 0.44 6.54 -8.27
N TRP A 38 0.65 6.66 -6.97
CA TRP A 38 0.70 7.91 -6.22
C TRP A 38 2.13 8.19 -5.80
N ARG A 39 2.62 9.41 -6.03
CA ARG A 39 3.94 9.85 -5.54
C ARG A 39 3.80 11.10 -4.68
N GLY A 40 4.53 11.13 -3.58
CA GLY A 40 4.51 12.26 -2.67
C GLY A 40 5.67 12.25 -1.69
N THR A 41 5.64 13.20 -0.76
CA THR A 41 6.59 13.29 0.34
C THR A 41 5.88 13.15 1.68
N GLY A 42 6.64 12.76 2.70
CA GLY A 42 6.17 12.65 4.07
C GLY A 42 7.31 12.84 5.06
N SER A 43 6.94 12.94 6.33
CA SER A 43 7.87 13.00 7.45
C SER A 43 7.65 11.79 8.37
N GLY A 44 8.73 11.25 8.92
CA GLY A 44 8.69 10.17 9.91
C GLY A 44 9.50 10.55 11.14
N GLY A 45 9.02 10.09 12.28
CA GLY A 45 9.67 10.29 13.58
C GLY A 45 9.37 9.10 14.48
N TYR A 46 10.27 8.83 15.42
CA TYR A 46 10.05 7.81 16.44
C TYR A 46 10.85 8.20 17.69
N PRO A 47 10.36 7.94 18.92
CA PRO A 47 11.03 8.40 20.15
C PRO A 47 12.48 7.91 20.32
N THR A 48 12.87 6.83 19.64
CA THR A 48 14.24 6.30 19.67
C THR A 48 15.14 6.83 18.55
N LEU A 49 14.65 7.74 17.71
CA LEU A 49 15.44 8.40 16.66
C LEU A 49 15.91 9.76 17.18
N GLU A 50 17.13 10.14 16.80
CA GLU A 50 17.74 11.41 17.23
C GLU A 50 17.04 12.63 16.61
N ALA A 51 16.45 12.46 15.43
CA ALA A 51 15.70 13.49 14.73
C ALA A 51 14.63 12.86 13.82
N ASP A 52 13.64 13.67 13.48
CA ASP A 52 12.69 13.37 12.40
C ASP A 52 13.41 13.32 11.05
N PHE A 53 12.83 12.59 10.10
CA PHE A 53 13.36 12.45 8.75
C PHE A 53 12.29 12.71 7.71
N THR A 54 12.71 13.21 6.55
CA THR A 54 11.84 13.37 5.38
C THR A 54 12.08 12.22 4.40
N TYR A 55 11.02 11.76 3.78
CA TYR A 55 11.07 10.73 2.74
C TYR A 55 10.14 11.09 1.59
N ALA A 56 10.44 10.55 0.41
CA ALA A 56 9.49 10.45 -0.66
C ALA A 56 9.01 9.00 -0.78
N GLN A 57 7.80 8.84 -1.31
CA GLN A 57 7.16 7.54 -1.46
C GLN A 57 6.42 7.43 -2.78
N GLU A 58 6.36 6.20 -3.29
CA GLU A 58 5.48 5.75 -4.35
C GLU A 58 4.58 4.64 -3.82
N VAL A 59 3.28 4.78 -4.03
CA VAL A 59 2.27 3.78 -3.64
C VAL A 59 1.46 3.40 -4.86
N THR A 60 1.30 2.11 -5.13
CA THR A 60 0.49 1.60 -6.24
C THR A 60 -0.64 0.73 -5.73
N PHE A 61 -1.83 0.96 -6.27
CA PHE A 61 -3.00 0.09 -6.11
C PHE A 61 -3.49 -0.38 -7.49
N SER A 62 -3.58 -1.69 -7.68
CA SER A 62 -4.13 -2.33 -8.88
C SER A 62 -5.12 -3.43 -8.55
N HIS A 63 -5.85 -3.95 -9.54
CA HIS A 63 -6.68 -5.15 -9.40
C HIS A 63 -6.71 -5.96 -10.69
N ASP A 64 -7.11 -7.22 -10.61
CA ASP A 64 -7.31 -8.09 -11.78
C ASP A 64 -8.79 -8.42 -12.04
N GLY A 65 -9.70 -7.63 -11.45
CA GLY A 65 -11.15 -7.77 -11.61
C GLY A 65 -11.82 -8.63 -10.53
N ARG A 66 -11.03 -9.17 -9.60
CA ARG A 66 -11.50 -9.85 -8.39
C ARG A 66 -11.62 -8.86 -7.21
N PRO A 67 -12.27 -9.22 -6.08
CA PRO A 67 -12.55 -8.29 -4.98
C PRO A 67 -11.33 -8.04 -4.06
N PHE A 68 -10.20 -7.64 -4.64
CA PHE A 68 -9.04 -7.18 -3.90
C PHE A 68 -8.28 -6.09 -4.63
N LEU A 69 -7.46 -5.33 -3.90
CA LEU A 69 -6.39 -4.52 -4.45
C LEU A 69 -5.04 -5.20 -4.23
N ALA A 70 -4.21 -5.27 -5.25
CA ALA A 70 -2.77 -5.44 -5.07
C ALA A 70 -2.19 -4.11 -4.59
N TYR A 71 -1.30 -4.17 -3.62
CA TYR A 71 -0.70 -3.01 -2.98
C TYR A 71 0.82 -3.12 -2.99
N GLU A 72 1.50 -2.04 -3.36
CA GLU A 72 2.93 -1.88 -3.16
C GLU A 72 3.25 -0.44 -2.75
N ALA A 73 4.07 -0.28 -1.70
CA ALA A 73 4.64 0.99 -1.32
C ALA A 73 6.16 0.91 -1.29
N ARG A 74 6.81 1.95 -1.81
CA ARG A 74 8.27 2.11 -1.87
C ARG A 74 8.63 3.50 -1.39
N ALA A 75 9.48 3.60 -0.39
CA ALA A 75 9.96 4.87 0.13
C ALA A 75 11.48 5.00 -0.01
N TRP A 76 11.96 6.24 -0.09
CA TRP A 76 13.37 6.60 -0.06
C TRP A 76 13.56 7.86 0.77
N LEU A 77 14.64 7.89 1.55
CA LEU A 77 14.96 9.06 2.37
C LEU A 77 15.43 10.21 1.49
N LEU A 78 15.12 11.43 1.91
CA LEU A 78 15.59 12.65 1.26
C LEU A 78 16.68 13.31 2.11
N ASP A 79 17.62 13.98 1.44
CA ASP A 79 18.57 14.87 2.11
C ASP A 79 17.94 16.25 2.40
N ALA A 80 18.74 17.16 2.98
CA ALA A 80 18.28 18.52 3.32
C ALA A 80 17.86 19.36 2.11
N ASP A 81 18.32 19.02 0.90
CA ASP A 81 17.96 19.68 -0.35
C ASP A 81 16.74 19.00 -1.02
N GLY A 82 16.16 17.97 -0.39
CA GLY A 82 15.04 17.20 -0.94
C GLY A 82 15.43 16.19 -2.01
N LYS A 83 16.72 15.85 -2.16
CA LYS A 83 17.19 14.87 -3.16
C LYS A 83 17.15 13.45 -2.61
N PRO A 84 16.89 12.42 -3.45
CA PRO A 84 16.94 11.03 -3.03
C PRO A 84 18.32 10.64 -2.46
N LEU A 85 18.35 10.20 -1.21
CA LEU A 85 19.56 9.78 -0.52
C LEU A 85 19.79 8.27 -0.66
N ARG A 86 18.81 7.45 -0.26
CA ARG A 86 18.86 5.98 -0.34
C ARG A 86 17.48 5.33 -0.18
N PRO A 87 17.30 4.06 -0.60
CA PRO A 87 16.09 3.29 -0.30
C PRO A 87 15.78 3.22 1.21
N SER A 88 14.49 3.15 1.50
CA SER A 88 13.93 3.06 2.85
C SER A 88 12.87 1.95 2.90
N ALA A 89 11.78 2.16 3.64
CA ALA A 89 10.67 1.23 3.77
C ALA A 89 10.15 0.76 2.40
N ARG A 90 9.84 -0.54 2.33
CA ARG A 90 9.14 -1.15 1.20
C ARG A 90 8.15 -2.13 1.77
N GLU A 91 6.99 -2.22 1.18
CA GLU A 91 5.99 -3.20 1.58
C GLU A 91 5.10 -3.55 0.39
N THR A 92 4.53 -4.75 0.44
CA THR A 92 3.59 -5.22 -0.58
C THR A 92 2.60 -6.18 0.02
N GLY A 93 1.42 -6.27 -0.58
CA GLY A 93 0.32 -7.02 -0.01
C GLY A 93 -0.96 -7.00 -0.82
N TRP A 94 -2.03 -7.45 -0.17
CA TRP A 94 -3.37 -7.55 -0.74
C TRP A 94 -4.37 -6.88 0.19
N TRP A 95 -5.27 -6.08 -0.35
CA TRP A 95 -6.42 -5.54 0.39
C TRP A 95 -7.68 -6.22 -0.12
N ARG A 96 -8.25 -7.12 0.67
CA ARG A 96 -9.46 -7.84 0.32
C ARG A 96 -10.67 -7.01 0.73
N LEU A 97 -11.57 -6.78 -0.22
CA LEU A 97 -12.79 -6.03 0.03
C LEU A 97 -13.93 -7.01 0.28
N GLN A 98 -14.62 -6.78 1.39
CA GLN A 98 -15.76 -7.57 1.84
C GLN A 98 -17.04 -6.74 1.66
N PRO A 99 -18.22 -7.37 1.80
CA PRO A 99 -19.47 -6.62 1.91
C PRO A 99 -19.40 -5.51 2.97
N ASP A 100 -20.25 -4.50 2.81
CA ASP A 100 -20.39 -3.36 3.72
C ASP A 100 -19.14 -2.46 3.84
N GLY A 101 -18.19 -2.59 2.90
CA GLY A 101 -16.98 -1.77 2.84
C GLY A 101 -15.88 -2.20 3.81
N ARG A 102 -15.97 -3.38 4.43
CA ARG A 102 -14.89 -3.94 5.24
C ARG A 102 -13.66 -4.24 4.37
N VAL A 103 -12.48 -3.94 4.92
CA VAL A 103 -11.18 -4.16 4.29
C VAL A 103 -10.33 -5.07 5.18
N GLU A 104 -9.71 -6.09 4.58
CA GLU A 104 -8.68 -6.93 5.22
C GLU A 104 -7.37 -6.74 4.44
N ALA A 105 -6.38 -6.08 5.05
CA ALA A 105 -5.08 -5.85 4.42
C ALA A 105 -4.05 -6.86 4.93
N LEU A 106 -3.44 -7.61 4.02
CA LEU A 106 -2.35 -8.55 4.28
C LEU A 106 -1.08 -7.95 3.71
N ILE A 107 -0.17 -7.49 4.56
CA ILE A 107 0.99 -6.71 4.14
C ILE A 107 2.27 -7.38 4.64
N THR A 108 3.30 -7.40 3.80
CA THR A 108 4.63 -7.91 4.16
C THR A 108 5.71 -6.91 3.85
N GLN A 109 6.77 -6.93 4.66
CA GLN A 109 7.89 -6.02 4.60
C GLN A 109 9.19 -6.83 4.49
N PRO A 110 10.20 -6.36 3.73
CA PRO A 110 11.50 -7.05 3.60
C PRO A 110 12.30 -7.04 4.91
N THR A 111 11.86 -6.30 5.93
CA THR A 111 12.39 -6.29 7.29
C THR A 111 11.98 -7.53 8.12
N GLY A 112 11.21 -8.45 7.53
CA GLY A 112 10.77 -9.68 8.18
C GLY A 112 9.48 -9.52 8.98
N ILE A 113 8.65 -8.52 8.65
CA ILE A 113 7.37 -8.26 9.32
C ILE A 113 6.24 -8.59 8.35
N ALA A 114 5.25 -9.34 8.83
CA ALA A 114 3.98 -9.58 8.16
C ALA A 114 2.83 -9.12 9.05
N GLU A 115 1.90 -8.35 8.49
CA GLU A 115 0.75 -7.77 9.19
C GLU A 115 -0.55 -8.22 8.54
N ILE A 116 -1.54 -8.55 9.36
CA ILE A 116 -2.94 -8.56 8.97
C ILE A 116 -3.58 -7.36 9.66
N LEU A 117 -4.21 -6.48 8.88
CA LEU A 117 -4.98 -5.35 9.37
C LEU A 117 -6.43 -5.49 8.92
N SER A 118 -7.36 -4.99 9.73
CA SER A 118 -8.76 -4.89 9.35
C SER A 118 -9.29 -3.47 9.53
N GLY A 119 -10.37 -3.15 8.83
CA GLY A 119 -10.98 -1.84 8.90
C GLY A 119 -12.11 -1.65 7.91
N HIS A 120 -12.40 -0.39 7.58
CA HIS A 120 -13.52 -0.02 6.70
C HIS A 120 -13.15 1.10 5.74
N ALA A 121 -13.69 1.01 4.53
CA ALA A 121 -13.68 2.02 3.50
C ALA A 121 -14.99 2.82 3.54
N HIS A 122 -14.91 4.13 3.73
CA HIS A 122 -16.06 5.02 3.74
C HIS A 122 -15.66 6.45 3.38
N GLY A 123 -16.45 7.12 2.54
CA GLY A 123 -16.27 8.55 2.25
C GLY A 123 -14.90 8.93 1.68
N GLY A 124 -14.32 8.08 0.82
CA GLY A 124 -12.99 8.32 0.25
C GLY A 124 -11.82 8.04 1.21
N ALA A 125 -12.08 7.46 2.37
CA ALA A 125 -11.07 7.09 3.34
C ALA A 125 -11.11 5.60 3.69
N VAL A 126 -9.93 5.04 3.98
CA VAL A 126 -9.79 3.69 4.55
C VAL A 126 -8.99 3.81 5.84
N GLY A 127 -9.59 3.39 6.95
CA GLY A 127 -8.90 3.25 8.23
C GLY A 127 -8.63 1.78 8.52
N LEU A 128 -7.39 1.44 8.85
CA LEU A 128 -6.93 0.08 9.16
C LEU A 128 -6.27 0.04 10.54
N ALA A 129 -6.46 -1.05 11.27
CA ALA A 129 -5.77 -1.36 12.51
C ALA A 129 -5.28 -2.81 12.49
N THR A 130 -4.14 -3.06 13.12
CA THR A 130 -3.57 -4.40 13.21
C THR A 130 -4.51 -5.38 13.92
N GLU A 131 -4.74 -6.53 13.29
CA GLU A 131 -5.30 -7.73 13.90
C GLU A 131 -4.18 -8.68 14.36
N GLN A 132 -3.13 -8.81 13.54
CA GLN A 132 -2.00 -9.69 13.81
C GLN A 132 -0.70 -9.14 13.24
N VAL A 133 0.39 -9.25 14.00
CA VAL A 133 1.77 -9.10 13.51
C VAL A 133 2.49 -10.43 13.66
N SER A 134 3.15 -10.87 12.60
CA SER A 134 4.07 -12.00 12.60
C SER A 134 5.48 -11.52 12.28
N LEU A 135 6.46 -11.99 13.03
CA LEU A 135 7.85 -11.54 12.95
C LEU A 135 8.76 -12.71 12.56
N ALA A 136 9.64 -12.48 11.60
CA ALA A 136 10.78 -13.34 11.35
C ALA A 136 11.74 -13.32 12.55
N PRO A 137 12.59 -14.34 12.75
CA PRO A 137 13.43 -14.46 13.95
C PRO A 137 14.36 -13.26 14.22
N THR A 138 14.76 -12.53 13.18
CA THR A 138 15.66 -11.37 13.26
C THR A 138 14.95 -10.03 13.11
N ALA A 139 13.63 -10.02 12.95
CA ALA A 139 12.87 -8.80 12.74
C ALA A 139 12.85 -7.95 14.02
N LYS A 140 12.92 -6.62 13.85
CA LYS A 140 12.67 -5.71 14.97
C LYS A 140 11.21 -5.89 15.43
N ARG A 141 11.00 -5.92 16.74
CA ARG A 141 9.67 -6.05 17.32
C ARG A 141 8.79 -4.86 16.94
N VAL A 142 7.62 -5.16 16.39
CA VAL A 142 6.50 -4.25 16.17
C VAL A 142 5.26 -4.96 16.72
N ASP A 143 4.53 -4.31 17.62
CA ASP A 143 3.37 -4.90 18.28
C ASP A 143 2.05 -4.57 17.57
N ALA A 144 1.92 -3.34 17.05
CA ALA A 144 0.72 -2.87 16.35
C ALA A 144 1.01 -1.66 15.48
N THR A 145 0.17 -1.47 14.46
CA THR A 145 0.09 -0.29 13.61
C THR A 145 -1.36 0.15 13.42
N ARG A 146 -1.53 1.44 13.11
CA ARG A 146 -2.79 2.01 12.66
C ARG A 146 -2.48 2.85 11.43
N ARG A 147 -3.31 2.73 10.41
CA ARG A 147 -3.09 3.38 9.12
C ARG A 147 -4.37 4.07 8.67
N ARG A 148 -4.26 5.26 8.09
CA ARG A 148 -5.36 5.95 7.43
C ARG A 148 -4.92 6.44 6.06
N TYR A 149 -5.70 6.06 5.07
CA TYR A 149 -5.58 6.50 3.68
C TYR A 149 -6.79 7.38 3.38
N THR A 150 -6.61 8.54 2.76
CA THR A 150 -7.71 9.47 2.47
C THR A 150 -7.49 10.18 1.16
N LEU A 151 -8.45 10.06 0.24
CA LEU A 151 -8.55 10.95 -0.91
C LEU A 151 -9.05 12.31 -0.42
N THR A 152 -8.16 13.30 -0.41
CA THR A 152 -8.55 14.67 -0.03
C THR A 152 -9.22 15.40 -1.18
N ASP A 153 -8.90 14.99 -2.40
CA ASP A 153 -9.49 15.40 -3.68
C ASP A 153 -9.17 14.30 -4.74
N PRO A 154 -9.68 14.40 -5.99
CA PRO A 154 -9.47 13.35 -7.00
C PRO A 154 -8.01 13.01 -7.32
N ASP A 155 -7.08 13.95 -7.09
CA ASP A 155 -5.68 13.84 -7.51
C ASP A 155 -4.72 13.77 -6.31
N THR A 156 -5.24 13.71 -5.09
CA THR A 156 -4.43 13.72 -3.87
C THR A 156 -4.83 12.63 -2.88
N LEU A 157 -3.86 11.74 -2.59
CA LEU A 157 -3.97 10.70 -1.58
C LEU A 157 -3.06 11.02 -0.39
N ALA A 158 -3.66 11.18 0.79
CA ALA A 158 -2.98 11.39 2.05
C ALA A 158 -2.87 10.10 2.87
N PHE A 159 -1.77 9.96 3.61
CA PHE A 159 -1.43 8.80 4.43
C PHE A 159 -1.01 9.25 5.83
N VAL A 160 -1.55 8.62 6.88
CA VAL A 160 -1.14 8.82 8.28
C VAL A 160 -1.08 7.48 9.01
#